data_AF-A0AAP4D9G0-F1
#
_entry.id   AF-A0AAP4D9G0-F1
#
_cell.length_a   1.000
_cell.length_b   1.000
_cell.length_c   1.000
_cell.angle_alpha   90.00
_cell.angle_beta   90.00
_cell.angle_gamma   90.00
#
_symmetry.space_group_name_H-M   'P 1'
#
loop_
_entity.id
_entity.type
_entity.pdbx_description
1 polymer ?
#
loop_
_entity_poly.entity_id
_entity_poly.type
_entity_poly.pdbx_seq_one_letter_code
_entity_poly.pdbx_strand_id
1 'polypeptide(L)'
;MQFDETAVVMQQSESVCFNVNDSQDYQPADMGINPRGIPSKEKKFDFSPDLKVSDGKLCIPPSYYHFPDNGQFIVEYVLKSNKNEDITRSVVVILGIKNGHIFNLTPTEKEISLPYCRYAEESASGHYITGACQQ
;
A
#
# COMPACT_ATOMS: atom_id res chain seq x y z
N MET A 1 12.41 13.59 -3.01
CA MET A 1 11.54 12.51 -3.53
C MET A 1 11.22 11.62 -2.35
N GLN A 2 9.94 11.43 -2.02
CA GLN A 2 9.54 10.45 -1.02
C GLN A 2 9.53 9.06 -1.69
N PHE A 3 9.93 8.04 -0.94
CA PHE A 3 9.76 6.65 -1.35
C PHE A 3 8.48 6.08 -0.76
N ASP A 4 7.85 5.18 -1.50
CA ASP A 4 6.65 4.49 -1.08
C ASP A 4 6.99 3.33 -0.13
N GLU A 5 6.16 3.15 0.87
CA GLU A 5 6.09 1.94 1.68
C GLU A 5 5.16 0.90 1.03
N THR A 6 5.18 -0.32 1.55
CA THR A 6 4.15 -1.33 1.26
C THR A 6 3.72 -1.99 2.56
N ALA A 7 2.47 -2.44 2.59
CA ALA A 7 1.81 -2.97 3.79
C ALA A 7 1.18 -4.32 3.51
N VAL A 8 1.23 -5.21 4.51
CA VAL A 8 0.56 -6.52 4.44
C VAL A 8 -0.95 -6.31 4.51
N VAL A 9 -1.68 -6.70 3.46
CA VAL A 9 -3.14 -6.79 3.49
C VAL A 9 -3.60 -8.04 4.22
N MET A 10 -4.67 -7.91 5.00
CA MET A 10 -5.35 -8.94 5.76
C MET A 10 -6.86 -8.72 5.66
N GLN A 11 -7.65 -9.79 5.75
CA GLN A 11 -9.10 -9.72 5.88
C GLN A 11 -9.49 -9.79 7.36
N GLN A 12 -10.25 -8.82 7.85
CA GLN A 12 -10.74 -8.77 9.24
C GLN A 12 -12.26 -8.60 9.23
N SER A 13 -12.97 -9.70 9.47
CA SER A 13 -14.41 -9.83 9.18
C SER A 13 -14.69 -9.48 7.71
N GLU A 14 -15.54 -8.48 7.43
CA GLU A 14 -15.85 -8.00 6.08
C GLU A 14 -14.91 -6.87 5.62
N SER A 15 -14.01 -6.38 6.48
CA SER A 15 -13.11 -5.26 6.18
C SER A 15 -11.77 -5.73 5.62
N VAL A 16 -11.19 -4.93 4.73
CA VAL A 16 -9.85 -5.12 4.17
C VAL A 16 -8.88 -4.21 4.92
N CYS A 17 -7.93 -4.80 5.65
CA CYS A 17 -7.04 -4.07 6.55
C CYS A 17 -5.58 -4.16 6.12
N PHE A 18 -4.85 -3.05 6.26
CA PHE A 18 -3.41 -2.96 6.04
C PHE A 18 -2.71 -2.67 7.36
N ASN A 19 -1.58 -3.35 7.63
CA ASN A 19 -0.73 -3.00 8.77
C ASN A 19 -0.05 -1.65 8.54
N VAL A 20 -0.10 -0.78 9.54
CA VAL A 20 0.60 0.52 9.58
C VAL A 20 1.69 0.45 10.64
N ASN A 21 2.95 0.38 10.20
CA ASN A 21 4.09 0.49 11.11
C ASN A 21 4.12 1.90 11.73
N ASP A 22 4.53 2.03 12.99
CA ASP A 22 4.66 3.31 13.70
C ASP A 22 3.40 4.21 13.64
N SER A 23 2.22 3.59 13.73
CA SER A 23 0.90 4.18 13.46
C SER A 23 0.42 5.31 14.38
N GLN A 24 1.20 5.70 15.39
CA GLN A 24 0.68 6.29 16.64
C GLN A 24 0.06 7.68 16.48
N ASP A 25 0.42 8.40 15.42
CA ASP A 25 -0.11 9.72 15.09
C ASP A 25 -0.40 9.90 13.59
N TYR A 26 -0.35 8.81 12.80
CA TYR A 26 -0.64 8.86 11.37
C TYR A 26 -2.11 8.62 11.08
N GLN A 27 -2.69 9.40 10.17
CA GLN A 27 -4.06 9.23 9.66
C GLN A 27 -4.07 9.35 8.12
N PRO A 28 -5.03 8.72 7.41
CA PRO A 28 -5.08 8.81 5.96
C PRO A 28 -5.46 10.23 5.52
N ALA A 29 -4.70 10.80 4.58
CA ALA A 29 -4.97 12.09 3.96
C ALA A 29 -5.58 11.93 2.56
N ASP A 30 -5.22 10.86 1.85
CA ASP A 30 -5.86 10.43 0.61
C ASP A 30 -5.96 8.90 0.53
N MET A 31 -6.80 8.41 -0.39
CA MET A 31 -6.87 7.00 -0.76
C MET A 31 -7.36 6.82 -2.20
N GLY A 32 -6.63 6.05 -3.01
CA GLY A 32 -7.08 5.55 -4.31
C GLY A 32 -7.23 4.03 -4.28
N ILE A 33 -8.42 3.53 -4.60
CA ILE A 33 -8.69 2.08 -4.75
C ILE A 33 -9.08 1.83 -6.20
N ASN A 34 -8.16 1.24 -6.97
CA ASN A 34 -8.25 1.18 -8.43
C ASN A 34 -7.97 -0.23 -8.97
N PRO A 35 -8.64 -0.69 -10.05
CA PRO A 35 -8.25 -1.93 -10.73
C PRO A 35 -6.79 -1.87 -11.20
N ARG A 36 -6.03 -2.95 -10.96
CA ARG A 36 -4.61 -3.00 -11.33
C ARG A 36 -4.44 -2.85 -12.84
N GLY A 37 -3.50 -2.01 -13.26
CA GLY A 37 -3.21 -1.76 -14.67
C GLY A 37 -4.10 -0.71 -15.37
N ILE A 38 -5.03 -0.08 -14.66
CA ILE A 38 -5.76 1.09 -15.20
C ILE A 38 -4.78 2.26 -15.46
N PRO A 39 -4.92 3.04 -16.56
CA PRO A 39 -4.04 4.16 -16.84
C PRO A 39 -4.03 5.21 -15.72
N SER A 40 -2.88 5.81 -15.42
CA SER A 40 -2.72 6.76 -14.30
C SER A 40 -3.62 8.01 -14.38
N LYS A 41 -4.17 8.33 -15.56
CA LYS A 41 -5.13 9.43 -15.78
C LYS A 41 -6.59 9.06 -15.46
N GLU A 42 -6.87 7.76 -15.31
CA GLU A 42 -8.19 7.20 -15.04
C GLU A 42 -8.33 6.70 -13.59
N LYS A 43 -7.21 6.63 -12.85
CA LYS A 43 -7.21 6.38 -11.41
C LYS A 43 -8.06 7.42 -10.69
N LYS A 44 -8.86 6.95 -9.73
CA LYS A 44 -9.64 7.77 -8.81
C LYS A 44 -8.99 7.81 -7.44
N PHE A 45 -9.06 8.96 -6.80
CA PHE A 45 -8.58 9.22 -5.45
C PHE A 45 -9.65 9.98 -4.69
N ASP A 46 -9.86 9.59 -3.44
CA ASP A 46 -10.51 10.36 -2.40
C ASP A 46 -9.42 11.16 -1.66
N PHE A 47 -9.61 12.47 -1.52
CA PHE A 47 -8.66 13.39 -0.87
C PHE A 47 -9.14 13.84 0.52
N SER A 48 -10.16 13.15 1.09
CA SER A 48 -10.63 13.35 2.45
C SER A 48 -11.33 12.07 2.99
N PRO A 49 -10.66 10.90 2.98
CA PRO A 49 -11.29 9.64 3.36
C PRO A 49 -11.78 9.63 4.82
N ASP A 50 -13.06 9.29 5.06
CA ASP A 50 -13.60 8.99 6.40
C ASP A 50 -13.15 7.59 6.87
N LEU A 51 -11.83 7.42 6.88
CA LEU A 51 -11.11 6.26 7.38
C LEU A 51 -10.12 6.73 8.44
N LYS A 52 -9.64 5.80 9.26
CA LYS A 52 -8.75 6.12 10.37
C LYS A 52 -7.85 4.95 10.71
N VAL A 53 -6.59 5.27 11.02
CA VAL A 53 -5.64 4.29 11.53
C VAL A 53 -5.96 4.04 13.01
N SER A 54 -6.18 2.78 13.36
CA SER A 54 -6.52 2.31 14.71
C SER A 54 -5.90 0.94 14.95
N ASP A 55 -5.42 0.68 16.18
CA ASP A 55 -4.79 -0.59 16.59
C ASP A 55 -3.74 -1.14 15.59
N GLY A 56 -2.89 -0.23 15.08
CA GLY A 56 -1.83 -0.54 14.11
C GLY A 56 -2.30 -0.83 12.69
N LYS A 57 -3.56 -0.52 12.34
CA LYS A 57 -4.16 -0.87 11.04
C LYS A 57 -4.95 0.27 10.42
N LEU A 58 -4.93 0.35 9.09
CA LEU A 58 -5.92 1.08 8.30
C LEU A 58 -6.88 0.07 7.68
N CYS A 59 -8.17 0.15 8.01
CA CYS A 59 -9.18 -0.81 7.55
C CYS A 59 -10.24 -0.13 6.67
N ILE A 60 -10.46 -0.68 5.48
CA ILE A 60 -11.54 -0.33 4.57
C ILE A 60 -12.76 -1.21 4.87
N PRO A 61 -13.88 -0.67 5.39
CA PRO A 61 -15.14 -1.39 5.49
C PRO A 61 -15.89 -1.40 4.14
N PRO A 62 -16.81 -2.36 3.91
CA PRO A 62 -17.67 -2.39 2.72
C PRO A 62 -18.50 -1.13 2.49
N SER A 63 -18.79 -0.35 3.55
CA SER A 63 -19.49 0.93 3.48
C SER A 63 -18.65 2.08 2.90
N TYR A 64 -17.33 1.94 2.85
CA TYR A 64 -16.43 2.86 2.16
C TYR A 64 -16.11 2.36 0.75
N TYR A 65 -15.71 1.09 0.63
CA TYR A 65 -15.51 0.44 -0.66
C TYR A 65 -15.82 -1.05 -0.58
N HIS A 66 -16.76 -1.51 -1.39
CA HIS A 66 -17.08 -2.93 -1.54
C HIS A 66 -16.21 -3.55 -2.64
N PHE A 67 -15.19 -4.32 -2.22
CA PHE A 67 -14.36 -5.07 -3.14
C PHE A 67 -15.14 -6.26 -3.75
N PRO A 68 -15.05 -6.49 -5.08
CA PRO A 68 -15.69 -7.64 -5.71
C PRO A 68 -14.92 -8.94 -5.45
N ASP A 69 -15.62 -10.08 -5.51
CA ASP A 69 -15.08 -11.42 -5.20
C ASP A 69 -13.86 -11.85 -6.03
N ASN A 70 -13.57 -11.19 -7.16
CA ASN A 70 -12.48 -11.52 -8.06
C ASN A 70 -11.85 -10.26 -8.66
N GLY A 71 -10.52 -10.20 -8.70
CA GLY A 71 -9.78 -9.14 -9.37
C GLY A 71 -8.33 -8.98 -8.90
N GLN A 72 -7.67 -7.93 -9.39
CA GLN A 72 -6.46 -7.37 -8.78
C GLN A 72 -6.65 -5.85 -8.65
N PHE A 73 -6.26 -5.30 -7.52
CA PHE A 73 -6.41 -3.89 -7.20
C PHE A 73 -5.08 -3.32 -6.75
N ILE A 74 -4.82 -2.08 -7.17
CA ILE A 74 -3.81 -1.22 -6.55
C ILE A 74 -4.53 -0.31 -5.56
N VAL A 75 -4.04 -0.31 -4.32
CA VAL A 75 -4.47 0.58 -3.26
C VAL A 75 -3.30 1.49 -2.92
N GLU A 76 -3.49 2.78 -3.17
CA GLU A 76 -2.55 3.86 -2.91
C GLU A 76 -3.12 4.74 -1.80
N TYR A 77 -2.34 5.08 -0.78
CA TYR A 77 -2.77 6.03 0.24
C TYR A 77 -1.60 6.79 0.87
N VAL A 78 -1.76 8.08 1.10
CA VAL A 78 -0.85 8.89 1.91
C VAL A 78 -1.34 8.92 3.35
N LEU A 79 -0.47 8.52 4.27
CA LEU A 79 -0.60 8.77 5.69
C LEU A 79 0.06 10.11 6.04
N LYS A 80 -0.59 10.95 6.84
CA LYS A 80 -0.06 12.22 7.34
C LYS A 80 0.03 12.21 8.87
N SER A 81 1.10 12.76 9.44
CA SER A 81 1.26 12.86 10.90
C SER A 81 0.43 14.02 11.48
N ASN A 82 -0.33 13.71 12.53
CA ASN A 82 -1.04 14.68 13.36
C ASN A 82 -0.12 15.48 14.31
N LYS A 83 1.16 15.10 14.43
CA LYS A 83 2.18 15.81 15.23
C LYS A 83 3.02 16.77 14.39
N ASN A 84 3.26 16.43 13.12
CA ASN A 84 3.95 17.29 12.17
C ASN A 84 3.35 17.09 10.76
N GLU A 85 2.58 18.07 10.31
CA GLU A 85 1.85 18.00 9.04
C GLU A 85 2.74 17.88 7.80
N ASP A 86 4.02 18.29 7.89
CA ASP A 86 5.00 18.14 6.81
C ASP A 86 5.51 16.70 6.64
N ILE A 87 5.18 15.79 7.58
CA ILE A 87 5.58 14.37 7.51
C ILE A 87 4.42 13.53 6.97
N THR A 88 4.47 13.30 5.66
CA THR A 88 3.69 12.29 4.94
C THR A 88 4.43 10.96 4.87
N ARG A 89 3.72 9.87 4.56
CA ARG A 89 4.21 8.55 4.16
C ARG A 89 3.28 7.99 3.08
N SER A 90 3.78 7.85 1.85
CA SER A 90 3.05 7.18 0.77
C SER A 90 3.11 5.67 0.95
N VAL A 91 1.99 4.96 0.70
CA VAL A 91 1.93 3.50 0.77
C VAL A 91 1.26 2.95 -0.48
N VAL A 92 1.88 1.93 -1.10
CA VAL A 92 1.31 1.18 -2.23
C VAL A 92 1.15 -0.29 -1.85
N VAL A 93 -0.07 -0.81 -2.02
CA VAL A 93 -0.39 -2.23 -1.83
C VAL A 93 -1.06 -2.76 -3.10
N ILE A 94 -0.56 -3.86 -3.65
CA ILE A 94 -1.33 -4.64 -4.63
C ILE A 94 -1.99 -5.79 -3.89
N LEU A 95 -3.31 -5.91 -4.04
CA LEU A 95 -4.08 -7.04 -3.52
C LEU A 95 -4.74 -7.79 -4.67
N GLY A 96 -4.67 -9.12 -4.60
CA GLY A 96 -5.46 -10.01 -5.44
C GLY A 96 -6.68 -10.49 -4.66
N ILE A 97 -7.79 -10.71 -5.37
CA ILE A 97 -9.00 -11.32 -4.82
C ILE A 97 -9.42 -12.47 -5.72
N LYS A 98 -9.76 -13.61 -5.13
CA LYS A 98 -10.25 -14.79 -5.84
C LYS A 98 -11.27 -15.54 -5.00
N ASN A 99 -12.49 -15.69 -5.50
CA ASN A 99 -13.63 -16.25 -4.77
C ASN A 99 -13.82 -15.61 -3.37
N GLY A 100 -13.69 -14.29 -3.27
CA GLY A 100 -13.79 -13.53 -2.01
C GLY A 100 -12.54 -13.59 -1.12
N HIS A 101 -11.58 -14.47 -1.38
CA HIS A 101 -10.34 -14.56 -0.62
C HIS A 101 -9.30 -13.53 -1.11
N ILE A 102 -8.79 -12.73 -0.17
CA ILE A 102 -7.80 -11.66 -0.42
C ILE A 102 -6.38 -12.18 -0.17
N PHE A 103 -5.44 -11.79 -1.03
CA PHE A 103 -4.02 -12.11 -0.90
C PHE A 103 -3.13 -10.95 -1.36
N ASN A 104 -1.92 -10.87 -0.79
CA ASN A 104 -0.91 -9.87 -1.17
C ASN A 104 -0.32 -10.21 -2.54
N LEU A 105 0.00 -9.18 -3.33
CA LEU A 105 0.72 -9.28 -4.60
C LEU A 105 1.86 -8.27 -4.63
N THR A 106 2.95 -8.62 -5.32
CA THR A 106 4.10 -7.72 -5.45
C THR A 106 3.80 -6.59 -6.45
N PRO A 107 4.01 -5.30 -6.10
CA PRO A 107 4.03 -4.21 -7.06
C PRO A 107 5.24 -4.34 -8.00
N THR A 108 5.08 -3.92 -9.25
CA THR A 108 6.18 -3.75 -10.20
C THR A 108 6.87 -2.40 -10.00
N GLU A 109 8.08 -2.24 -10.54
CA GLU A 109 8.86 -0.98 -10.54
C GLU A 109 8.11 0.23 -11.16
N LYS A 110 6.99 -0.02 -11.86
CA LYS A 110 6.12 1.02 -12.45
C LYS A 110 4.91 1.36 -11.58
N GLU A 111 4.69 0.60 -10.52
CA GLU A 111 3.57 0.74 -9.58
C GLU A 111 4.02 1.28 -8.22
N ILE A 112 5.33 1.21 -7.88
CA ILE A 112 5.87 1.66 -6.59
C ILE A 112 7.21 2.41 -6.75
N SER A 113 7.35 3.54 -6.06
CA SER A 113 8.54 4.40 -6.01
C SER A 113 9.46 3.99 -4.85
N LEU A 114 10.26 2.94 -5.05
CA LEU A 114 11.24 2.45 -4.06
C LEU A 114 12.60 3.15 -4.19
N PRO A 115 13.44 3.17 -3.12
CA PRO A 115 14.86 3.42 -3.28
C PRO A 115 15.47 2.32 -4.16
N TYR A 116 16.44 2.68 -5.01
CA TYR A 116 17.10 1.81 -6.01
C TYR A 116 17.96 0.65 -5.43
N CYS A 117 17.67 0.19 -4.20
CA CYS A 117 18.50 -0.74 -3.43
C CYS A 117 17.70 -1.85 -2.72
N ARG A 118 16.57 -2.33 -3.28
CA ARG A 118 15.84 -3.52 -2.74
C ARG A 118 15.32 -4.50 -3.81
N TYR A 119 16.25 -5.09 -4.56
CA TYR A 119 16.05 -6.37 -5.26
C TYR A 119 17.30 -7.25 -5.15
N ALA A 120 17.41 -8.03 -4.05
CA ALA A 120 18.54 -8.93 -3.81
C ALA A 120 18.21 -10.07 -2.82
N GLU A 121 17.20 -10.90 -3.14
CA GLU A 121 16.89 -12.23 -2.56
C GLU A 121 15.64 -12.76 -3.30
N GLU A 122 15.52 -13.98 -3.82
CA GLU A 122 16.40 -15.16 -3.99
C GLU A 122 16.54 -15.47 -5.51
N SER A 123 17.47 -16.27 -6.06
CA SER A 123 18.73 -16.92 -5.62
C SER A 123 19.44 -17.40 -6.93
N ALA A 124 20.28 -18.45 -7.11
CA ALA A 124 20.69 -19.63 -6.33
C ALA A 124 22.14 -20.07 -6.64
N SER A 125 23.09 -19.13 -6.76
CA SER A 125 24.52 -19.45 -6.84
C SER A 125 25.35 -18.48 -5.98
N GLY A 126 26.38 -19.00 -5.30
CA GLY A 126 27.10 -18.24 -4.28
C GLY A 126 28.05 -17.18 -4.85
N HIS A 127 27.52 -16.00 -5.18
CA HIS A 127 28.29 -14.78 -5.45
C HIS A 127 27.60 -13.57 -4.82
N TYR A 128 28.27 -12.94 -3.86
CA TYR A 128 27.81 -11.69 -3.25
C TYR A 128 28.13 -10.52 -4.19
N ILE A 129 27.10 -9.82 -4.67
CA ILE A 129 27.27 -8.50 -5.29
C ILE A 129 26.90 -7.44 -4.26
N THR A 130 27.92 -6.72 -3.77
CA THR A 130 27.73 -5.59 -2.86
C THR A 130 27.20 -4.38 -3.64
N GLY A 131 25.88 -4.26 -3.73
CA GLY A 131 25.24 -3.03 -4.20
C GLY A 131 25.53 -1.86 -3.25
N ALA A 132 26.21 -0.82 -3.74
CA ALA A 132 26.56 0.33 -2.94
C ALA A 132 25.41 1.34 -2.91
N CYS A 133 24.84 1.59 -1.72
CA CYS A 133 23.91 2.69 -1.51
C CYS A 133 24.65 4.03 -1.62
N GLN A 134 24.17 4.94 -2.46
CA GLN A 134 24.53 6.36 -2.36
C GLN A 134 23.66 7.04 -1.28
N GLN A 135 24.29 7.96 -0.55
CA GLN A 135 23.68 8.82 0.48
C GLN A 135 23.33 10.17 -0.14
#